data_AF-A0A7D9JM69-F1
#
_entry.id   AF-A0A7D9JM69-F1
#
_cell.length_a   1.000
_cell.length_b   1.000
_cell.length_c   1.000
_cell.angle_alpha   90.00
_cell.angle_beta   90.00
_cell.angle_gamma   90.00
#
_symmetry.space_group_name_H-M   'P 1'
#
loop_
_entity.id
_entity.type
_entity.pdbx_description
1 polymer ?
#
loop_
_entity_poly.entity_id
_entity_poly.type
_entity_poly.pdbx_seq_one_letter_code
_entity_poly.pdbx_strand_id
1 'polypeptide(L)'
;MDTNGSDVRYKLDTGAQVNVLPKFQYNRLIRKPKLKNTKVKLTAYNGTNIPVVGKCIVRVAHKKNRDVPVLFIAAETTSLPILDLSTCENLNLVKCVMVVKPKEEQLPSFISEFECCFGELGILPKVHKMVIDPSVPPVIHPPRRVPITIQPKLKEELDRMEKLGVISKVTEPTDWVSSLVVVEKPDGSIHICLDPRDLNQAIKRSHLQLPTAEDIISKMTGARYFSKLDASSGY
;
A
#
# COMPACT_ATOMS: atom_id res chain seq x y z
N MET A 1 -20.92 -22.54 -7.84
CA MET A 1 -20.55 -22.20 -9.24
C MET A 1 -20.41 -23.50 -9.99
N ASP A 2 -21.00 -23.60 -11.18
CA ASP A 2 -20.87 -24.82 -11.97
C ASP A 2 -19.43 -24.94 -12.49
N THR A 3 -18.81 -26.07 -12.19
CA THR A 3 -17.42 -26.38 -12.47
C THR A 3 -17.37 -27.77 -13.08
N ASN A 4 -17.27 -27.85 -14.41
CA ASN A 4 -17.33 -29.12 -15.14
C ASN A 4 -18.56 -29.99 -14.78
N GLY A 5 -19.72 -29.37 -14.53
CA GLY A 5 -20.97 -30.03 -14.14
C GLY A 5 -21.15 -30.23 -12.62
N SER A 6 -20.20 -29.75 -11.81
CA SER A 6 -20.25 -29.90 -10.33
C SER A 6 -20.48 -28.54 -9.69
N ASP A 7 -21.38 -28.46 -8.71
CA ASP A 7 -21.51 -27.21 -7.93
C ASP A 7 -20.39 -27.09 -6.91
N VAL A 8 -19.58 -26.04 -7.06
CA VAL A 8 -18.40 -25.78 -6.23
C VAL A 8 -18.51 -24.39 -5.60
N ARG A 9 -18.26 -24.34 -4.29
CA ARG A 9 -18.12 -23.08 -3.54
C ARG A 9 -16.67 -22.61 -3.62
N TYR A 10 -16.46 -21.37 -4.06
CA TYR A 10 -15.15 -20.75 -4.16
C TYR A 10 -14.97 -19.65 -3.12
N LYS A 11 -13.72 -19.46 -2.70
CA LYS A 11 -13.24 -18.24 -2.06
C LYS A 11 -12.74 -17.30 -3.16
N LEU A 12 -13.28 -16.08 -3.21
CA LEU A 12 -12.77 -15.03 -4.09
C LEU A 12 -11.61 -14.35 -3.37
N ASP A 13 -10.41 -14.43 -3.94
CA ASP A 13 -9.20 -13.92 -3.30
C ASP A 13 -8.46 -13.01 -4.28
N THR A 14 -8.73 -11.71 -4.20
CA THR A 14 -8.14 -10.72 -5.10
C THR A 14 -6.64 -10.52 -4.89
N GLY A 15 -6.09 -11.04 -3.79
CA GLY A 15 -4.65 -11.05 -3.52
C GLY A 15 -3.94 -12.32 -4.02
N ALA A 16 -4.69 -13.35 -4.44
CA ALA A 16 -4.11 -14.56 -4.98
C ALA A 16 -3.56 -14.32 -6.40
N GLN A 17 -2.35 -14.83 -6.66
CA GLN A 17 -1.70 -14.74 -7.98
C GLN A 17 -2.16 -15.84 -8.96
N VAL A 18 -2.77 -16.90 -8.44
CA VAL A 18 -3.21 -18.06 -9.23
C VAL A 18 -4.50 -18.65 -8.65
N ASN A 19 -5.30 -19.26 -9.51
CA ASN A 19 -6.41 -20.09 -9.07
C ASN A 19 -5.90 -21.42 -8.47
N VAL A 20 -6.42 -21.79 -7.30
CA VAL A 20 -6.04 -23.02 -6.60
C VAL A 20 -7.24 -23.94 -6.49
N LEU A 21 -7.06 -25.20 -6.91
CA LEU A 21 -8.05 -26.26 -6.74
C LEU A 21 -7.53 -27.31 -5.75
N PRO A 22 -8.07 -27.37 -4.53
CA PRO A 22 -7.73 -28.42 -3.58
C PRO A 22 -7.94 -29.82 -4.17
N LYS A 23 -7.03 -30.75 -3.91
CA LYS A 23 -7.10 -32.13 -4.41
C LYS A 23 -8.40 -32.82 -4.03
N PHE A 24 -8.90 -32.61 -2.82
CA PHE A 24 -10.19 -33.16 -2.38
C PHE A 24 -11.34 -32.65 -3.26
N GLN A 25 -11.31 -31.38 -3.67
CA GLN A 25 -12.34 -30.80 -4.53
C GLN A 25 -12.20 -31.29 -5.96
N TYR A 26 -10.98 -31.38 -6.48
CA TYR A 26 -10.69 -31.98 -7.79
C TYR A 26 -11.24 -33.41 -7.89
N ASN A 27 -11.06 -34.21 -6.84
CA ASN A 27 -11.56 -35.59 -6.77
C ASN A 27 -13.10 -35.69 -6.73
N ARG A 28 -13.80 -34.60 -6.38
CA ARG A 28 -15.27 -34.52 -6.33
C ARG A 28 -15.89 -34.01 -7.63
N LEU A 29 -15.10 -33.57 -8.61
CA LEU A 29 -15.62 -33.13 -9.90
C LEU A 29 -16.25 -34.31 -10.65
N ILE A 30 -17.44 -34.09 -11.22
CA ILE A 30 -18.14 -35.05 -12.09
C ILE A 30 -17.29 -35.33 -13.33
N ARG A 31 -16.83 -34.28 -14.04
CA ARG A 31 -15.94 -34.41 -15.20
C ARG A 31 -14.53 -33.97 -14.83
N LYS A 32 -13.67 -34.94 -14.49
CA LYS A 32 -12.29 -34.70 -14.07
C LYS A 32 -11.37 -34.46 -15.27
N PRO A 33 -10.73 -33.28 -15.40
CA PRO A 33 -9.75 -33.05 -16.44
C PRO A 33 -8.42 -33.73 -16.10
N LYS A 34 -7.63 -34.09 -17.12
CA LYS A 34 -6.29 -34.67 -16.90
C LYS A 34 -5.35 -33.62 -16.26
N LEU A 35 -4.70 -34.01 -15.16
CA LEU A 35 -3.65 -33.21 -14.55
C LEU A 35 -2.38 -33.29 -15.39
N LYS A 36 -1.75 -32.14 -15.61
CA LYS A 36 -0.45 -32.02 -16.25
C LYS A 36 0.58 -31.59 -15.22
N ASN A 37 1.83 -32.04 -15.38
CA ASN A 37 2.93 -31.58 -14.54
C ASN A 37 3.15 -30.07 -14.70
N THR A 38 3.61 -29.44 -13.62
CA THR A 38 3.90 -28.01 -13.58
C THR A 38 5.15 -27.75 -12.74
N LYS A 39 5.90 -26.72 -13.09
CA LYS A 39 7.06 -26.24 -12.31
C LYS A 39 6.68 -25.15 -11.29
N VAL A 40 5.41 -24.75 -11.27
CA VAL A 40 4.86 -23.75 -10.35
C VAL A 40 4.94 -24.28 -8.92
N LYS A 41 5.49 -23.48 -8.01
CA LYS A 41 5.47 -23.71 -6.57
C LYS A 41 4.41 -22.80 -5.96
N LEU A 42 3.66 -23.31 -4.98
CA LEU A 42 2.67 -22.52 -4.26
C LEU A 42 3.16 -22.24 -2.86
N THR A 43 2.98 -21.01 -2.42
CA THR A 43 3.33 -20.57 -1.07
C THR A 43 2.14 -19.83 -0.49
N ALA A 44 1.74 -20.17 0.73
CA ALA A 44 0.73 -19.45 1.47
C ALA A 44 1.26 -18.05 1.89
N TYR A 45 0.36 -17.17 2.33
CA TYR A 45 0.71 -15.80 2.75
C TYR A 45 1.76 -15.75 3.88
N ASN A 46 1.82 -16.78 4.71
CA ASN A 46 2.77 -16.90 5.82
C ASN A 46 4.11 -17.57 5.42
N GLY A 47 4.36 -17.78 4.12
CA GLY A 47 5.57 -18.44 3.63
C GLY A 47 5.53 -19.98 3.60
N THR A 48 4.43 -20.60 4.04
CA THR A 48 4.31 -22.07 4.04
C THR A 48 4.19 -22.62 2.63
N ASN A 49 5.01 -23.62 2.27
CA ASN A 49 4.92 -24.29 0.98
C ASN A 49 3.67 -25.19 0.91
N ILE A 50 2.88 -25.06 -0.16
CA ILE A 50 1.71 -25.87 -0.42
C ILE A 50 2.07 -26.90 -1.50
N PRO A 51 2.06 -28.22 -1.20
CA PRO A 51 2.41 -29.25 -2.17
C PRO A 51 1.51 -29.23 -3.41
N VAL A 52 2.14 -29.14 -4.58
CA VAL A 52 1.44 -29.09 -5.86
C VAL A 52 1.30 -30.48 -6.44
N VAL A 53 0.07 -30.83 -6.84
CA VAL A 53 -0.26 -32.10 -7.50
C VAL A 53 -0.13 -31.98 -9.02
N GLY A 54 -0.49 -30.83 -9.58
CA GLY A 54 -0.40 -30.57 -11.01
C GLY A 54 -1.18 -29.33 -11.42
N LYS A 55 -1.42 -29.18 -12.73
CA LYS A 55 -2.28 -28.14 -13.29
C LYS A 55 -3.33 -28.72 -14.22
N CYS A 56 -4.50 -28.10 -14.27
CA CYS A 56 -5.56 -28.47 -15.21
C CYS A 56 -6.36 -27.23 -15.62
N ILE A 57 -7.01 -27.32 -16.79
CA ILE A 57 -7.98 -26.34 -17.23
C ILE A 57 -9.35 -26.88 -16.86
N VAL A 58 -10.13 -26.07 -16.16
CA VAL A 58 -11.49 -26.40 -15.72
C VAL A 58 -12.43 -25.34 -16.26
N ARG A 59 -13.58 -25.77 -16.75
CA ARG A 59 -14.61 -24.89 -17.28
C ARG A 59 -15.54 -24.46 -16.15
N VAL A 60 -15.59 -23.16 -15.89
CA VAL A 60 -16.31 -22.56 -14.75
C VAL A 60 -17.39 -21.63 -15.28
N ALA A 61 -18.61 -21.82 -14.79
CA ALA A 61 -19.76 -20.99 -15.10
C ALA A 61 -20.43 -20.46 -13.81
N HIS A 62 -20.81 -19.18 -13.84
CA HIS A 62 -21.55 -18.54 -12.77
C HIS A 62 -22.74 -17.76 -13.35
N LYS A 63 -23.97 -18.17 -12.99
CA LYS A 63 -25.23 -17.55 -13.46
C LYS A 63 -25.30 -17.47 -14.99
N LYS A 64 -25.50 -16.28 -15.56
CA LYS A 64 -25.63 -15.98 -17.00
C LYS A 64 -24.29 -15.78 -17.72
N ASN A 65 -23.16 -15.91 -17.02
CA ASN A 65 -21.86 -15.79 -17.68
C ASN A 65 -21.55 -17.03 -18.52
N ARG A 66 -20.78 -16.80 -19.60
CA ARG A 66 -20.29 -17.86 -20.46
C ARG A 66 -19.47 -18.86 -19.66
N ASP A 67 -19.49 -20.10 -20.10
CA ASP A 67 -18.56 -21.14 -19.66
C ASP A 67 -17.11 -20.72 -19.98
N VAL A 68 -16.34 -20.33 -18.96
CA VAL A 68 -14.96 -19.80 -19.09
C VAL A 68 -13.94 -20.89 -18.76
N PRO A 69 -12.96 -21.15 -19.64
CA PRO A 69 -11.83 -22.03 -19.30
C PRO A 69 -10.88 -21.31 -18.32
N VAL A 70 -10.72 -21.87 -17.13
CA VAL A 70 -9.85 -21.35 -16.06
C VAL A 70 -8.72 -22.33 -15.80
N LEU A 71 -7.47 -21.84 -15.75
CA LEU A 71 -6.32 -22.62 -15.35
C LEU A 71 -6.25 -22.70 -13.82
N PHE A 72 -6.34 -23.92 -13.28
CA PHE A 72 -6.15 -24.20 -11.86
C PHE A 72 -4.84 -24.92 -11.60
N ILE A 73 -4.18 -24.55 -10.52
CA ILE A 73 -3.13 -25.36 -9.90
C ILE A 73 -3.79 -26.26 -8.85
N ALA A 74 -3.70 -27.57 -9.07
CA ALA A 74 -4.20 -28.55 -8.12
C ALA A 74 -3.20 -28.76 -6.98
N ALA A 75 -3.64 -28.66 -5.73
CA ALA A 75 -2.74 -28.64 -4.58
C ALA A 75 -3.30 -29.40 -3.36
N GLU A 76 -2.41 -29.87 -2.50
CA GLU A 76 -2.74 -30.50 -1.21
C GLU A 76 -3.02 -29.39 -0.17
N THR A 77 -4.28 -28.96 -0.09
CA THR A 77 -4.74 -27.94 0.87
C THR A 77 -6.14 -28.30 1.39
N THR A 78 -6.45 -27.83 2.59
CA THR A 78 -7.78 -27.95 3.23
C THR A 78 -8.67 -26.75 2.96
N SER A 79 -8.13 -25.66 2.40
CA SER A 79 -8.88 -24.45 2.09
C SER A 79 -9.95 -24.70 1.02
N LEU A 80 -10.94 -23.81 0.94
CA LEU A 80 -11.83 -23.77 -0.23
C LEU A 80 -11.03 -23.51 -1.53
N PRO A 81 -11.52 -23.95 -2.69
CA PRO A 81 -11.00 -23.53 -3.98
C PRO A 81 -10.93 -22.00 -4.10
N ILE A 82 -9.82 -21.50 -4.64
CA ILE A 82 -9.52 -20.07 -4.73
C ILE A 82 -9.62 -19.61 -6.18
N LEU A 83 -10.30 -18.49 -6.39
CA LEU A 83 -10.25 -17.74 -7.65
C LEU A 83 -9.39 -16.48 -7.47
N ASP A 84 -8.45 -16.28 -8.39
CA ASP A 84 -7.63 -15.06 -8.45
C ASP A 84 -8.44 -13.85 -8.96
N LEU A 85 -7.85 -12.65 -8.84
CA LEU A 85 -8.47 -11.41 -9.27
C LEU A 85 -8.87 -11.45 -10.75
N SER A 86 -7.96 -11.89 -11.63
CA SER A 86 -8.19 -11.91 -13.08
C SER A 86 -9.40 -12.78 -13.46
N THR A 87 -9.55 -13.90 -12.78
CA THR A 87 -10.64 -14.84 -12.99
C THR A 87 -11.93 -14.31 -12.40
N CYS A 88 -11.86 -13.65 -11.23
CA CYS A 88 -13.01 -12.96 -10.64
C CYS A 88 -13.53 -11.84 -11.55
N GLU A 89 -12.66 -11.07 -12.19
CA GLU A 89 -13.04 -10.03 -13.16
C GLU A 89 -13.65 -10.63 -14.42
N ASN A 90 -13.02 -11.66 -15.00
CA ASN A 90 -13.52 -12.37 -16.18
C ASN A 90 -14.90 -13.01 -15.95
N LEU A 91 -15.15 -13.49 -14.73
CA LEU A 91 -16.43 -14.06 -14.31
C LEU A 91 -17.39 -13.00 -13.73
N ASN A 92 -17.11 -11.70 -13.88
CA ASN A 92 -17.91 -10.59 -13.34
C ASN A 92 -18.32 -10.78 -11.87
N LEU A 93 -17.46 -11.41 -11.06
CA LEU A 93 -17.65 -11.64 -9.63
C LEU A 93 -17.18 -10.45 -8.80
N VAL A 94 -16.14 -9.78 -9.27
CA VAL A 94 -15.55 -8.59 -8.68
C VAL A 94 -15.39 -7.55 -9.78
N LYS A 95 -15.70 -6.30 -9.46
CA LYS A 95 -15.46 -5.15 -10.35
C LYS A 95 -14.64 -4.12 -9.59
N CYS A 96 -13.38 -3.98 -9.94
CA CYS A 96 -12.51 -2.93 -9.40
C CYS A 96 -12.87 -1.60 -10.08
N VAL A 97 -13.56 -0.72 -9.36
CA VAL A 97 -13.85 0.64 -9.84
C VAL A 97 -12.68 1.53 -9.47
N MET A 98 -11.72 1.65 -10.39
CA MET A 98 -10.51 2.46 -10.18
C MET A 98 -10.79 3.96 -10.18
N VAL A 99 -11.82 4.39 -10.91
CA VAL A 99 -12.26 5.79 -10.99
C VAL A 99 -13.77 5.82 -11.02
N VAL A 100 -14.38 6.38 -9.98
CA VAL A 100 -15.78 6.80 -10.03
C VAL A 100 -15.78 8.19 -10.67
N LYS A 101 -16.09 8.27 -11.96
CA LYS A 101 -16.34 9.59 -12.57
C LYS A 101 -17.66 10.12 -12.00
N PRO A 102 -17.68 11.30 -11.37
CA PRO A 102 -18.94 11.89 -10.96
C PRO A 102 -19.82 12.10 -12.20
N LYS A 103 -21.15 11.96 -12.04
CA LYS A 103 -22.11 12.22 -13.12
C LYS A 103 -22.12 13.69 -13.54
N GLU A 104 -21.57 14.58 -12.72
CA GLU A 104 -21.45 16.01 -12.93
C GLU A 104 -19.99 16.43 -12.78
N GLU A 105 -19.53 17.39 -13.59
CA GLU A 105 -18.18 17.96 -13.53
C GLU A 105 -17.96 18.84 -12.27
N GLN A 106 -18.97 18.99 -11.42
CA GLN A 106 -18.90 19.81 -10.22
C GLN A 106 -18.15 19.07 -9.12
N LEU A 107 -17.27 19.79 -8.41
CA LEU A 107 -16.68 19.28 -7.18
C LEU A 107 -17.80 18.83 -6.23
N PRO A 108 -17.71 17.63 -5.64
CA PRO A 108 -18.67 17.18 -4.64
C PRO A 108 -18.89 18.26 -3.56
N SER A 109 -20.13 18.45 -3.13
CA SER A 109 -20.52 19.48 -2.15
C SER A 109 -19.77 19.37 -0.81
N PHE A 110 -19.30 18.18 -0.45
CA PHE A 110 -18.50 18.00 0.77
C PHE A 110 -17.10 18.62 0.65
N ILE A 111 -16.55 18.80 -0.56
CA ILE A 111 -15.23 19.45 -0.71
C ILE A 111 -15.35 20.92 -0.34
N SER A 112 -16.43 21.60 -0.74
CA SER A 112 -16.71 22.97 -0.29
C SER A 112 -17.03 23.03 1.21
N GLU A 113 -17.69 22.01 1.77
CA GLU A 113 -17.97 21.94 3.20
C GLU A 113 -16.69 21.81 4.04
N PHE A 114 -15.71 21.04 3.55
CA PHE A 114 -14.43 20.78 4.21
C PHE A 114 -13.25 21.41 3.46
N GLU A 115 -13.44 22.60 2.91
CA GLU A 115 -12.41 23.29 2.10
C GLU A 115 -11.07 23.41 2.85
N CYS A 116 -11.12 23.61 4.17
CA CYS A 116 -9.95 23.64 5.04
C CYS A 116 -9.12 22.34 5.06
N CYS A 117 -9.71 21.19 4.71
CA CYS A 117 -9.05 19.89 4.66
C CYS A 117 -8.42 19.59 3.28
N PHE A 118 -8.81 20.33 2.24
CA PHE A 118 -8.39 20.08 0.85
C PHE A 118 -7.55 21.23 0.25
N GLY A 119 -7.19 22.21 1.09
CA GLY A 119 -6.38 23.37 0.71
C GLY A 119 -4.86 23.14 0.76
N GLU A 120 -4.13 24.21 1.04
CA GLU A 120 -2.67 24.20 1.16
C GLU A 120 -2.19 23.50 2.46
N LEU A 121 -0.88 23.58 2.73
CA LEU A 121 -0.26 22.95 3.90
C LEU A 121 -0.96 23.41 5.20
N GLY A 122 -1.63 22.47 5.87
CA GLY A 122 -2.28 22.71 7.15
C GLY A 122 -1.30 22.77 8.33
N ILE A 123 -1.68 23.47 9.39
CA ILE A 123 -0.91 23.55 10.64
C ILE A 123 -1.66 22.83 11.74
N LEU A 124 -1.01 21.84 12.37
CA LEU A 124 -1.54 21.22 13.58
C LEU A 124 -1.37 22.17 14.77
N PRO A 125 -2.42 22.42 15.58
CA PRO A 125 -2.36 23.40 16.69
C PRO A 125 -1.51 22.92 17.87
N LYS A 126 -0.79 21.79 17.74
CA LYS A 126 -0.04 21.17 18.82
C LYS A 126 1.46 21.25 18.53
N VAL A 127 2.21 21.79 19.49
CA VAL A 127 3.66 21.81 19.44
C VAL A 127 4.20 20.40 19.71
N HIS A 128 5.03 19.89 18.79
CA HIS A 128 5.76 18.65 19.00
C HIS A 128 7.03 18.90 19.81
N LYS A 129 7.17 18.24 20.98
CA LYS A 129 8.37 18.35 21.82
C LYS A 129 9.24 17.12 21.65
N MET A 130 10.46 17.32 21.18
CA MET A 130 11.49 16.28 21.15
C MET A 130 12.28 16.29 22.46
N VAL A 131 12.49 15.12 23.05
CA VAL A 131 13.30 14.96 24.27
C VAL A 131 14.61 14.31 23.89
N ILE A 132 15.72 14.93 24.28
CA ILE A 132 17.08 14.49 23.97
C ILE A 132 17.73 13.88 25.22
N ASP A 133 18.59 12.88 25.03
CA ASP A 133 19.41 12.28 26.06
C ASP A 133 20.68 13.12 26.33
N PRO A 134 20.83 13.73 27.52
CA PRO A 134 21.92 14.67 27.78
C PRO A 134 23.31 14.02 27.80
N SER A 135 23.42 12.70 27.87
CA SER A 135 24.70 12.00 27.76
C SER A 135 25.23 11.89 26.34
N VAL A 136 24.39 12.14 25.31
CA VAL A 136 24.82 12.15 23.92
C VAL A 136 25.30 13.57 23.58
N PRO A 137 26.59 13.76 23.23
CA PRO A 137 27.11 15.09 22.92
C PRO A 137 26.51 15.62 21.61
N PRO A 138 26.29 16.93 21.51
CA PRO A 138 25.78 17.55 20.29
C PRO A 138 26.79 17.51 19.15
N VAL A 139 26.30 17.44 17.92
CA VAL A 139 27.12 17.31 16.71
C VAL A 139 26.82 18.45 15.74
N ILE A 140 27.88 19.10 15.26
CA ILE A 140 27.84 20.15 14.23
C ILE A 140 28.48 19.61 12.95
N HIS A 141 27.68 19.47 11.90
CA HIS A 141 28.15 19.10 10.58
C HIS A 141 28.60 20.32 9.78
N PRO A 142 29.70 20.24 9.02
CA PRO A 142 30.03 21.27 8.05
C PRO A 142 28.99 21.28 6.91
N PRO A 143 28.74 22.45 6.27
CA PRO A 143 27.86 22.53 5.11
C PRO A 143 28.32 21.61 3.98
N ARG A 144 27.40 20.83 3.42
CA ARG A 144 27.69 19.99 2.25
C ARG A 144 27.74 20.84 0.97
N ARG A 145 28.66 20.50 0.07
CA ARG A 145 28.72 21.12 -1.25
C ARG A 145 27.53 20.66 -2.09
N VAL A 146 26.74 21.60 -2.58
CA VAL A 146 25.62 21.36 -3.50
C VAL A 146 26.06 21.73 -4.92
N PRO A 147 25.81 20.88 -5.93
CA PRO A 147 26.10 21.20 -7.33
C PRO A 147 25.50 22.54 -7.75
N ILE A 148 26.26 23.34 -8.51
CA ILE A 148 25.87 24.70 -8.94
C ILE A 148 24.52 24.68 -9.68
N THR A 149 24.26 23.63 -10.46
CA THR A 149 23.01 23.43 -11.20
C THR A 149 21.78 23.30 -10.30
N ILE A 150 21.94 22.82 -9.07
CA ILE A 150 20.85 22.58 -8.11
C ILE A 150 20.65 23.79 -7.18
N GLN A 151 21.68 24.63 -6.99
CA GLN A 151 21.60 25.76 -6.06
C GLN A 151 20.41 26.71 -6.29
N PRO A 152 20.03 27.08 -7.53
CA PRO A 152 18.86 27.92 -7.76
C PRO A 152 17.56 27.27 -7.26
N LYS A 153 17.35 25.98 -7.59
CA LYS A 153 16.18 25.21 -7.13
C LYS A 153 16.17 25.06 -5.61
N LEU A 154 17.34 24.81 -5.02
CA LEU A 154 17.48 24.69 -3.57
C LEU A 154 17.07 25.99 -2.87
N LYS A 155 17.52 27.13 -3.38
CA LYS A 155 17.16 28.43 -2.82
C LYS A 155 15.65 28.68 -2.92
N GLU A 156 15.07 28.45 -4.09
CA GLU A 156 13.63 28.62 -4.32
C GLU A 156 12.79 27.78 -3.35
N GLU A 157 13.16 26.51 -3.13
CA GLU A 157 12.43 25.64 -2.22
C GLU A 157 12.62 26.04 -0.75
N LEU A 158 13.81 26.48 -0.33
CA LEU A 158 14.03 27.03 1.01
C LEU A 158 13.22 28.30 1.25
N ASP A 159 13.20 29.22 0.28
CA ASP A 159 12.41 30.46 0.36
C ASP A 159 10.91 30.14 0.44
N ARG A 160 10.44 29.12 -0.30
CA ARG A 160 9.06 28.63 -0.24
C ARG A 160 8.73 28.05 1.14
N MET A 161 9.61 27.21 1.70
CA MET A 161 9.42 26.61 3.04
C MET A 161 9.43 27.67 4.15
N GLU A 162 10.29 28.69 4.04
CA GLU A 162 10.32 29.84 4.96
C GLU A 162 9.01 30.65 4.87
N LYS A 163 8.53 30.94 3.66
CA LYS A 163 7.25 31.63 3.45
C LYS A 163 6.05 30.86 4.01
N LEU A 164 6.08 29.53 3.92
CA LEU A 164 5.05 28.66 4.52
C LEU A 164 5.19 28.50 6.04
N GLY A 165 6.24 29.03 6.66
CA GLY A 165 6.49 28.89 8.09
C GLY A 165 6.93 27.48 8.51
N VAL A 166 7.38 26.64 7.57
CA VAL A 166 7.89 25.29 7.85
C VAL A 166 9.29 25.34 8.48
N ILE A 167 10.10 26.31 8.05
CA ILE A 167 11.44 26.56 8.59
C ILE A 167 11.61 28.05 8.90
N SER A 168 12.60 28.35 9.74
CA SER A 168 13.01 29.72 10.08
C SER A 168 14.52 29.84 10.07
N LYS A 169 15.05 31.02 9.73
CA LYS A 169 16.47 31.32 9.87
C LYS A 169 16.91 31.27 11.34
N VAL A 170 18.07 30.68 11.58
CA VAL A 170 18.77 30.71 12.86
C VAL A 170 20.10 31.42 12.64
N THR A 171 20.27 32.58 13.26
CA THR A 171 21.48 33.43 13.14
C THR A 171 22.46 33.22 14.29
N GLU A 172 21.98 32.69 15.41
CA GLU A 172 22.78 32.45 16.60
C GLU A 172 23.47 31.09 16.53
N PRO A 173 24.64 30.93 17.18
CA PRO A 173 25.28 29.64 17.34
C PRO A 173 24.34 28.62 17.98
N THR A 174 24.36 27.39 17.47
CA THR A 174 23.58 26.27 18.02
C THR A 174 24.46 25.05 18.20
N ASP A 175 24.10 24.24 19.21
CA ASP A 175 24.85 23.03 19.54
C ASP A 175 24.68 21.95 18.47
N TRP A 176 23.51 21.90 17.82
CA TRP A 176 23.15 20.86 16.84
C TRP A 176 23.04 21.45 15.44
N VAL A 177 23.83 20.94 14.50
CA VAL A 177 23.72 21.28 13.08
C VAL A 177 23.80 20.01 12.25
N SER A 178 22.71 19.64 11.61
CA SER A 178 22.66 18.48 10.73
C SER A 178 22.98 18.85 9.28
N SER A 179 23.63 17.93 8.56
CA SER A 179 23.87 18.08 7.12
C SER A 179 22.56 18.16 6.33
N LEU A 180 22.54 19.03 5.32
CA LEU A 180 21.50 19.05 4.29
C LEU A 180 21.79 18.02 3.19
N VAL A 181 20.74 17.32 2.76
CA VAL A 181 20.75 16.39 1.62
C VAL A 181 19.69 16.84 0.62
N VAL A 182 20.06 16.91 -0.67
CA VAL A 182 19.13 17.25 -1.75
C VAL A 182 18.98 16.06 -2.68
N VAL A 183 17.74 15.69 -2.97
CA VAL A 183 17.42 14.58 -3.88
C VAL A 183 16.54 15.11 -5.00
N GLU A 184 16.91 14.87 -6.25
CA GLU A 184 16.06 15.21 -7.39
C GLU A 184 14.98 14.13 -7.59
N LYS A 185 13.73 14.56 -7.74
CA LYS A 185 12.61 13.70 -8.10
C LYS A 185 12.62 13.41 -9.61
N PRO A 186 11.93 12.35 -10.06
CA PRO A 186 11.73 12.08 -11.49
C PRO A 186 11.04 13.21 -12.26
N ASP A 187 10.21 14.03 -11.58
CA ASP A 187 9.54 15.19 -12.16
C ASP A 187 10.44 16.44 -12.29
N GLY A 188 11.70 16.36 -11.84
CA GLY A 188 12.67 17.45 -11.88
C GLY A 188 12.62 18.43 -10.70
N SER A 189 11.64 18.28 -9.79
CA SER A 189 11.61 18.99 -8.50
C SER A 189 12.62 18.39 -7.52
N ILE A 190 12.88 19.08 -6.40
CA ILE A 190 13.83 18.61 -5.39
C ILE A 190 13.14 18.25 -4.06
N HIS A 191 13.71 17.29 -3.35
CA HIS A 191 13.44 17.02 -1.95
C HIS A 191 14.62 17.50 -1.10
N ILE A 192 14.31 18.37 -0.15
CA ILE A 192 15.22 18.84 0.90
C ILE A 192 15.07 17.89 2.09
N CYS A 193 16.15 17.19 2.44
CA CYS A 193 16.20 16.26 3.56
C CYS A 193 17.27 16.67 4.55
N LEU A 194 16.98 16.50 5.84
CA LEU A 194 17.96 16.59 6.91
C LEU A 194 18.58 15.21 7.12
N ASP A 195 19.90 15.12 7.31
CA ASP A 195 20.57 13.89 7.74
C ASP A 195 20.42 13.73 9.27
N PRO A 196 19.53 12.84 9.74
CA PRO A 196 19.09 12.84 11.13
C PRO A 196 19.90 11.86 11.98
N ARG A 197 21.00 11.29 11.49
CA ARG A 197 21.69 10.16 12.15
C ARG A 197 22.08 10.45 13.59
N ASP A 198 22.77 11.56 13.84
CA ASP A 198 23.22 11.91 15.20
C ASP A 198 22.05 12.36 16.08
N LEU A 199 21.13 13.14 15.53
CA LEU A 199 19.91 13.55 16.23
C LEU A 199 19.07 12.33 16.66
N ASN A 200 18.94 11.32 15.79
CA ASN A 200 18.19 10.10 16.05
C ASN A 200 18.80 9.23 17.14
N GLN A 201 20.11 9.30 17.36
CA GLN A 201 20.80 8.63 18.47
C GLN A 201 20.52 9.34 19.79
N ALA A 202 20.38 10.67 19.75
CA ALA A 202 20.15 11.49 20.94
C ALA A 202 18.67 11.56 21.35
N ILE A 203 17.72 11.40 20.41
CA ILE A 203 16.28 11.46 20.71
C ILE A 203 15.82 10.26 21.56
N LYS A 204 15.16 10.55 22.69
CA LYS A 204 14.40 9.55 23.47
C LYS A 204 13.10 9.23 22.75
N ARG A 205 12.99 7.99 22.25
CA ARG A 205 11.82 7.53 21.49
C ARG A 205 10.62 7.28 22.39
N SER A 206 9.47 7.82 22.01
CA SER A 206 8.20 7.47 22.64
C SER A 206 7.78 6.05 22.25
N HIS A 207 7.29 5.28 23.22
CA HIS A 207 6.71 3.97 22.98
C HIS A 207 5.21 4.10 22.68
N LEU A 208 4.89 4.43 21.43
CA LEU A 208 3.51 4.36 20.94
C LEU A 208 3.34 3.06 20.16
N GLN A 209 2.38 2.22 20.57
CA GLN A 209 2.00 1.05 19.79
C GLN A 209 1.04 1.46 18.68
N LEU A 210 1.49 1.30 17.44
CA LEU A 210 0.63 1.43 16.27
C LEU A 210 -0.18 0.13 16.11
N PRO A 211 -1.49 0.22 15.81
CA PRO A 211 -2.30 -0.96 15.57
C PRO A 211 -1.75 -1.74 14.36
N THR A 212 -1.84 -3.07 14.39
CA THR A 212 -1.45 -3.88 13.24
C THR A 212 -2.51 -3.81 12.14
N ALA A 213 -2.16 -4.29 10.95
CA ALA A 213 -3.13 -4.41 9.87
C ALA A 213 -4.31 -5.31 10.27
N GLU A 214 -4.04 -6.41 10.99
CA GLU A 214 -5.07 -7.32 11.51
C GLU A 214 -6.00 -6.64 12.52
N ASP A 215 -5.45 -5.81 13.43
CA ASP A 215 -6.24 -5.04 14.38
C ASP A 215 -7.21 -4.10 13.67
N ILE A 216 -6.75 -3.43 12.60
CA ILE A 216 -7.59 -2.51 11.81
C ILE A 216 -8.63 -3.30 11.01
N ILE A 217 -8.23 -4.41 10.36
CA ILE A 217 -9.13 -5.25 9.54
C ILE A 217 -10.25 -5.85 10.39
N SER A 218 -9.95 -6.31 11.61
CA SER A 218 -10.96 -6.89 12.51
C SER A 218 -12.07 -5.88 12.84
N LYS A 219 -11.72 -4.60 13.02
CA LYS A 219 -12.66 -3.50 13.29
C LYS A 219 -13.53 -3.13 12.08
N MET A 220 -13.14 -3.54 10.88
CA MET A 220 -13.87 -3.30 9.64
C MET A 220 -14.87 -4.40 9.29
N THR A 221 -15.02 -5.43 10.12
CA THR A 221 -15.94 -6.55 9.87
C THR A 221 -17.38 -6.05 9.71
N GLY A 222 -17.99 -6.39 8.56
CA GLY A 222 -19.38 -6.01 8.25
C GLY A 222 -19.54 -4.65 7.58
N ALA A 223 -18.48 -3.83 7.49
CA ALA A 223 -18.50 -2.61 6.70
C ALA A 223 -18.67 -2.93 5.20
N ARG A 224 -19.50 -2.13 4.52
CA ARG A 224 -19.82 -2.31 3.09
C ARG A 224 -19.20 -1.25 2.18
N TYR A 225 -18.84 -0.12 2.75
CA TYR A 225 -18.28 1.04 2.05
C TYR A 225 -17.03 1.48 2.80
N PHE A 226 -15.98 1.80 2.05
CA PHE A 226 -14.70 2.22 2.57
C PHE A 226 -14.28 3.50 1.85
N SER A 227 -13.73 4.45 2.62
CA SER A 227 -13.12 5.66 2.11
C SER A 227 -11.71 5.76 2.66
N LYS A 228 -10.74 6.07 1.80
CA LYS A 228 -9.36 6.31 2.19
C LYS A 228 -9.07 7.79 2.05
N LEU A 229 -8.54 8.39 3.11
CA LEU A 229 -8.03 9.75 3.13
C LEU A 229 -6.54 9.67 3.42
N ASP A 230 -5.76 10.54 2.78
CA ASP A 230 -4.32 10.64 2.95
C ASP A 230 -3.97 12.09 3.26
N ALA A 231 -3.21 12.33 4.33
CA ALA A 231 -2.81 13.68 4.71
C ALA A 231 -1.59 14.08 3.87
N SER A 232 -1.73 15.11 3.05
CA SER A 232 -0.61 15.68 2.31
C SER A 232 0.42 16.23 3.29
N SER A 233 1.67 15.78 3.18
CA SER A 233 2.77 16.23 4.05
C SER A 233 2.52 16.05 5.55
N GLY A 234 1.84 14.97 5.97
CA GLY A 234 1.45 14.70 7.36
C GLY A 234 2.58 14.33 8.34
N TYR A 235 3.74 14.99 8.23
CA TYR A 235 4.87 14.87 9.15
C TYR A 235 4.72 15.75 10.38
#